data_AF-A0A3S8U9J8-F1
#
_entry.id   AF-A0A3S8U9J8-F1
#
_cell.length_a   1.000
_cell.length_b   1.000
_cell.length_c   1.000
_cell.angle_alpha   90.00
_cell.angle_beta   90.00
_cell.angle_gamma   90.00
#
_symmetry.space_group_name_H-M   'P 1'
#
loop_
_entity.id
_entity.type
_entity.pdbx_description
1 polymer ?
#
loop_
_entity_poly.entity_id
_entity_poly.type
_entity_poly.pdbx_seq_one_letter_code
_entity_poly.pdbx_strand_id
1 'polypeptide(L)'
;MLRLLIGTGLLLMALGFGAAGWQYWQGLPAETATQEADPAAVPVAAPQQTWLVTATGGLVPRETVLAYVTQDRFVPGRIATIVRTAPLTDLLTEGETLPAAPYLQVFADIRAPALAEDLCPVLRSLLAEDCAVHSARVVDGSVDAVRGTARFQVELAYTLKPDVADLPDPAAHVFVTRTIDLGGPAVTDEAATEEQDAATEEPAPAAPIPDTPAAALTTLVDAALAACADPEAGQACRVLGLSLDWEPGSPARGQARVSWLSPLPEGMFPAPSLDPAPEG
;
A
#
# COMPACT_ATOMS: atom_id res chain seq x y z
N MET A 1 -20.11 -7.27 -41.95
CA MET A 1 -19.96 -8.61 -41.36
C MET A 1 -18.80 -8.72 -40.35
N LEU A 2 -17.68 -8.00 -40.51
CA LEU A 2 -16.55 -8.06 -39.57
C LEU A 2 -16.82 -7.43 -38.17
N ARG A 3 -17.68 -6.41 -38.08
CA ARG A 3 -18.05 -5.75 -36.81
C ARG A 3 -18.95 -6.58 -35.89
N LEU A 4 -19.63 -7.59 -36.44
CA LEU A 4 -20.51 -8.48 -35.66
C LEU A 4 -19.73 -9.58 -34.93
N LEU A 5 -18.52 -9.93 -35.41
CA LEU A 5 -17.62 -10.92 -34.78
C LEU A 5 -16.77 -10.34 -33.65
N ILE A 6 -16.42 -9.05 -33.71
CA ILE A 6 -15.63 -8.39 -32.66
C ILE A 6 -16.48 -8.11 -31.41
N GLY A 7 -17.77 -7.79 -31.59
CA GLY A 7 -18.70 -7.59 -30.47
C GLY A 7 -19.03 -8.87 -29.70
N THR A 8 -19.09 -10.03 -30.37
CA THR A 8 -19.35 -11.32 -29.72
C THR A 8 -18.12 -11.90 -29.01
N GLY A 9 -16.91 -11.63 -29.51
CA GLY A 9 -15.67 -12.07 -28.85
C GLY A 9 -15.41 -11.40 -27.50
N LEU A 10 -15.75 -10.12 -27.36
CA LEU A 10 -15.57 -9.36 -26.11
C LEU A 10 -16.63 -9.73 -25.05
N LEU A 11 -17.83 -10.13 -25.47
CA LEU A 11 -18.89 -10.57 -24.56
C LEU A 11 -18.64 -11.98 -23.98
N LEU A 12 -17.94 -12.85 -24.72
CA LEU A 12 -17.60 -14.20 -24.25
C LEU A 12 -16.41 -14.23 -23.26
N MET A 13 -15.52 -13.23 -23.30
CA MET A 13 -14.42 -13.10 -22.32
C MET A 13 -14.90 -12.57 -20.96
N ALA A 14 -15.93 -11.74 -20.92
CA ALA A 14 -16.48 -11.19 -19.67
C ALA A 14 -17.33 -12.20 -18.86
N LEU A 15 -17.85 -13.25 -19.50
CA LEU A 15 -18.69 -14.28 -18.86
C LEU A 15 -17.91 -15.53 -18.43
N GLY A 16 -16.62 -15.63 -18.74
CA GLY A 16 -15.82 -16.84 -18.49
C GLY A 16 -15.17 -16.96 -17.11
N PHE A 17 -14.96 -15.84 -16.39
CA PHE A 17 -14.21 -15.85 -15.12
C PHE A 17 -15.03 -15.50 -13.86
N GLY A 18 -16.32 -15.17 -14.00
CA GLY A 18 -17.19 -14.85 -12.85
C GLY A 18 -18.03 -16.02 -12.30
N ALA A 19 -18.26 -17.07 -13.09
CA ALA A 19 -19.23 -18.13 -12.74
C ALA A 19 -18.60 -19.44 -12.24
N ALA A 20 -17.32 -19.71 -12.53
CA ALA A 20 -16.65 -20.93 -12.09
C ALA A 20 -16.42 -20.95 -10.56
N GLY A 21 -16.33 -19.77 -9.93
CA GLY A 21 -16.25 -19.66 -8.47
C GLY A 21 -17.59 -20.01 -7.81
N TRP A 22 -18.71 -19.52 -8.34
CA TRP A 22 -20.03 -19.66 -7.70
C TRP A 22 -20.61 -21.07 -7.73
N GLN A 23 -20.31 -21.88 -8.75
CA GLN A 23 -20.88 -23.24 -8.87
C GLN A 23 -20.17 -24.30 -8.01
N TYR A 24 -18.95 -24.05 -7.54
CA TYR A 24 -18.26 -24.97 -6.62
C TYR A 24 -18.89 -24.96 -5.21
N TRP A 25 -19.52 -23.84 -4.81
CA TRP A 25 -20.01 -23.64 -3.44
C TRP A 25 -21.37 -24.26 -3.11
N GLN A 26 -22.15 -24.70 -4.10
CA GLN A 26 -23.48 -25.29 -3.85
C GLN A 26 -23.45 -26.82 -3.60
N GLY A 27 -22.27 -27.44 -3.59
CA GLY A 27 -22.14 -28.91 -3.70
C GLY A 27 -21.69 -29.69 -2.45
N LEU A 28 -21.40 -29.08 -1.30
CA LEU A 28 -20.81 -29.80 -0.17
C LEU A 28 -21.83 -30.10 0.95
N PRO A 29 -21.90 -31.36 1.45
CA PRO A 29 -22.78 -31.72 2.55
C PRO A 29 -22.28 -31.12 3.88
N ALA A 30 -23.21 -30.69 4.71
CA ALA A 30 -22.95 -30.32 6.09
C ALA A 30 -22.67 -31.58 6.91
N GLU A 31 -21.40 -31.85 7.23
CA GLU A 31 -21.04 -32.87 8.22
C GLU A 31 -20.56 -32.25 9.54
N THR A 32 -21.21 -32.73 10.59
CA THR A 32 -21.07 -32.43 12.00
C THR A 32 -19.69 -32.76 12.55
N ALA A 33 -19.02 -31.76 13.13
CA ALA A 33 -17.81 -31.96 13.92
C ALA A 33 -18.16 -32.58 15.29
N THR A 34 -17.66 -33.80 15.53
CA THR A 34 -17.58 -34.41 16.87
C THR A 34 -16.12 -34.44 17.29
N GLN A 35 -15.87 -33.91 18.48
CA GLN A 35 -14.59 -33.71 19.15
C GLN A 35 -14.03 -35.03 19.70
N GLU A 36 -12.72 -35.27 19.59
CA GLU A 36 -11.99 -36.11 20.53
C GLU A 36 -10.53 -35.63 20.67
N ALA A 37 -10.07 -35.47 21.91
CA ALA A 37 -8.78 -34.92 22.29
C ALA A 37 -7.93 -36.00 22.98
N ASP A 38 -6.63 -36.08 22.63
CA ASP A 38 -5.57 -36.67 23.48
C ASP A 38 -4.17 -36.17 23.01
N PRO A 39 -3.07 -36.31 23.78
CA PRO A 39 -2.20 -35.18 24.09
C PRO A 39 -0.76 -35.36 23.58
N ALA A 40 0.04 -34.29 23.72
CA ALA A 40 1.48 -34.22 23.46
C ALA A 40 1.92 -34.16 21.99
N ALA A 41 1.52 -33.09 21.30
CA ALA A 41 2.27 -32.59 20.16
C ALA A 41 3.21 -31.46 20.61
N VAL A 42 4.50 -31.61 20.30
CA VAL A 42 5.42 -30.47 20.11
C VAL A 42 4.66 -29.40 19.33
N PRO A 43 4.70 -28.10 19.66
CA PRO A 43 3.99 -27.10 18.87
C PRO A 43 4.57 -27.13 17.45
N VAL A 44 3.89 -27.86 16.57
CA VAL A 44 4.02 -27.70 15.13
C VAL A 44 3.58 -26.26 14.93
N ALA A 45 4.52 -25.40 14.54
CA ALA A 45 4.20 -24.04 14.17
C ALA A 45 2.98 -24.11 13.26
N ALA A 46 1.88 -23.46 13.66
CA ALA A 46 0.65 -23.45 12.89
C ALA A 46 1.00 -23.14 11.42
N PRO A 47 0.38 -23.83 10.45
CA PRO A 47 0.68 -23.61 9.04
C PRO A 47 0.65 -22.12 8.77
N GLN A 48 1.79 -21.56 8.34
CA GLN A 48 1.86 -20.12 8.09
C GLN A 48 0.85 -19.81 7.00
N GLN A 49 -0.15 -19.02 7.36
CA GLN A 49 -1.23 -18.68 6.48
C GLN A 49 -0.67 -17.84 5.34
N THR A 50 -0.58 -18.45 4.16
CA THR A 50 0.07 -17.85 2.98
C THR A 50 -0.93 -17.28 1.98
N TRP A 51 -2.21 -17.28 2.33
CA TRP A 51 -3.31 -16.88 1.46
C TRP A 51 -4.36 -16.11 2.26
N LEU A 52 -4.98 -15.14 1.59
CA LEU A 52 -6.13 -14.38 2.05
C LEU A 52 -7.12 -14.26 0.88
N VAL A 53 -8.39 -14.06 1.18
CA VAL A 53 -9.46 -13.95 0.18
C VAL A 53 -10.04 -12.54 0.22
N THR A 54 -10.25 -11.93 -0.94
CA THR A 54 -10.90 -10.61 -1.04
C THR A 54 -12.40 -10.72 -0.79
N ALA A 55 -13.07 -9.59 -0.56
CA ALA A 55 -14.54 -9.53 -0.46
C ALA A 55 -15.27 -10.05 -1.72
N THR A 56 -14.57 -10.16 -2.86
CA THR A 56 -15.10 -10.70 -4.12
C THR A 56 -14.82 -12.20 -4.32
N GLY A 57 -14.19 -12.86 -3.35
CA GLY A 57 -13.80 -14.28 -3.45
C GLY A 57 -12.50 -14.53 -4.22
N GLY A 58 -11.76 -13.48 -4.58
CA GLY A 58 -10.47 -13.58 -5.26
C GLY A 58 -9.32 -13.87 -4.29
N LEU A 59 -8.29 -14.59 -4.75
CA LEU A 59 -7.07 -14.78 -3.96
C LEU A 59 -6.22 -13.51 -3.96
N VAL A 60 -5.76 -13.11 -2.78
CA VAL A 60 -4.84 -11.98 -2.61
C VAL A 60 -3.43 -12.41 -3.05
N PRO A 61 -2.70 -11.56 -3.82
CA PRO A 61 -1.32 -11.85 -4.19
C PRO A 61 -0.43 -12.12 -2.98
N ARG A 62 0.42 -13.15 -3.06
CA ARG A 62 1.31 -13.57 -1.96
C ARG A 62 2.16 -12.44 -1.38
N GLU A 63 2.66 -11.55 -2.23
CA GLU A 63 3.44 -10.39 -1.80
C GLU A 63 2.65 -9.44 -0.88
N THR A 64 1.35 -9.30 -1.15
CA THR A 64 0.45 -8.44 -0.36
C THR A 64 0.07 -9.13 0.94
N VAL A 65 -0.20 -10.45 0.90
CA VAL A 65 -0.39 -11.26 2.11
C VAL A 65 0.82 -11.12 3.03
N LEU A 66 2.04 -11.36 2.51
CA LEU A 66 3.28 -11.24 3.29
C LEU A 66 3.48 -9.83 3.85
N ALA A 67 3.25 -8.79 3.03
CA ALA A 67 3.31 -7.40 3.49
C ALA A 67 2.32 -7.11 4.64
N TYR A 68 1.16 -7.76 4.63
CA TYR A 68 0.16 -7.65 5.68
C TYR A 68 0.53 -8.46 6.92
N VAL A 69 0.73 -9.77 6.81
CA VAL A 69 0.89 -10.66 7.99
C VAL A 69 2.23 -10.47 8.70
N THR A 70 3.30 -10.19 7.96
CA THR A 70 4.67 -10.13 8.49
C THR A 70 5.02 -8.70 8.87
N GLN A 71 4.95 -8.33 10.16
CA GLN A 71 5.21 -6.95 10.63
C GLN A 71 6.67 -6.71 11.04
N ASP A 72 7.29 -7.72 11.63
CA ASP A 72 8.55 -7.69 12.40
C ASP A 72 9.84 -7.68 11.55
N ARG A 73 9.73 -7.77 10.22
CA ARG A 73 10.88 -7.88 9.31
C ARG A 73 10.58 -7.19 7.98
N PHE A 74 11.64 -6.87 7.24
CA PHE A 74 11.51 -6.26 5.92
C PHE A 74 10.91 -7.25 4.92
N VAL A 75 9.98 -6.74 4.10
CA VAL A 75 9.32 -7.49 3.04
C VAL A 75 9.24 -6.61 1.78
N PRO A 76 9.46 -7.13 0.57
CA PRO A 76 9.51 -6.32 -0.65
C PRO A 76 8.25 -5.48 -0.91
N GLY A 77 7.08 -5.97 -0.49
CA GLY A 77 5.80 -5.28 -0.68
C GLY A 77 5.58 -4.06 0.23
N ARG A 78 6.45 -3.86 1.25
CA ARG A 78 6.36 -2.78 2.25
C ARG A 78 7.54 -1.82 2.10
N ILE A 79 7.34 -0.87 1.20
CA ILE A 79 8.30 0.18 0.85
C ILE A 79 7.58 1.53 0.86
N ALA A 80 8.26 2.56 1.36
CA ALA A 80 7.86 3.95 1.13
C ALA A 80 8.69 4.49 -0.04
N THR A 81 8.03 4.90 -1.11
CA THR A 81 8.67 5.48 -2.31
C THR A 81 8.47 6.99 -2.30
N ILE A 82 9.56 7.75 -2.29
CA ILE A 82 9.56 9.20 -2.28
C ILE A 82 10.25 9.68 -3.54
N VAL A 83 9.49 10.36 -4.40
CA VAL A 83 10.02 11.12 -5.54
C VAL A 83 10.13 12.58 -5.11
N ARG A 84 11.33 13.16 -5.21
CA ARG A 84 11.56 14.57 -4.84
C ARG A 84 12.48 15.27 -5.82
N THR A 85 12.23 16.56 -6.04
CA THR A 85 13.19 17.45 -6.69
C THR A 85 14.14 18.04 -5.65
N ALA A 86 15.44 18.00 -5.90
CA ALA A 86 16.46 18.63 -5.05
C ALA A 86 17.53 19.33 -5.89
N PRO A 87 18.13 20.43 -5.39
CA PRO A 87 19.30 21.02 -6.01
C PRO A 87 20.51 20.13 -5.80
N LEU A 88 21.36 20.01 -6.82
CA LEU A 88 22.56 19.17 -6.80
C LEU A 88 23.60 19.68 -5.79
N THR A 89 23.52 20.96 -5.42
CA THR A 89 24.39 21.56 -4.40
C THR A 89 24.11 21.04 -3.00
N ASP A 90 22.89 20.57 -2.71
CA ASP A 90 22.54 19.99 -1.40
C ASP A 90 23.19 18.62 -1.20
N LEU A 91 23.74 18.02 -2.26
CA LEU A 91 24.45 16.75 -2.24
C LEU A 91 25.96 16.88 -2.02
N LEU A 92 26.47 18.12 -1.97
CA LEU A 92 27.90 18.39 -1.80
C LEU A 92 28.28 18.33 -0.33
N THR A 93 29.47 17.78 -0.05
CA THR A 93 30.11 17.96 1.26
C THR A 93 30.86 19.29 1.31
N GLU A 94 31.24 19.72 2.52
CA GLU A 94 31.98 20.98 2.71
C GLU A 94 33.24 21.04 1.83
N GLY A 95 33.36 22.14 1.06
CA GLY A 95 34.50 22.37 0.16
C GLY A 95 34.43 21.67 -1.21
N GLU A 96 33.39 20.87 -1.48
CA GLU A 96 33.18 20.30 -2.82
C GLU A 96 32.54 21.29 -3.79
N THR A 97 32.76 21.07 -5.08
CA THR A 97 32.09 21.81 -6.16
C THR A 97 31.41 20.82 -7.10
N LEU A 98 30.37 21.25 -7.81
CA LEU A 98 29.69 20.41 -8.78
C LEU A 98 30.66 19.98 -9.89
N PRO A 99 30.63 18.70 -10.31
CA PRO A 99 31.43 18.27 -11.44
C PRO A 99 30.89 18.84 -12.76
N ALA A 100 31.65 18.68 -13.84
CA ALA A 100 31.21 19.14 -15.15
C ALA A 100 29.90 18.45 -15.59
N ALA A 101 29.10 19.16 -16.40
CA ALA A 101 27.80 18.73 -16.90
C ALA A 101 27.66 17.23 -17.30
N PRO A 102 28.59 16.62 -18.07
CA PRO A 102 28.46 15.21 -18.45
C PRO A 102 28.54 14.21 -17.27
N TYR A 103 29.02 14.65 -16.10
CA TYR A 103 29.16 13.82 -14.90
C TYR A 103 28.07 14.07 -13.86
N LEU A 104 27.16 15.04 -14.07
CA LEU A 104 26.14 15.40 -13.09
C LEU A 104 25.15 14.26 -12.81
N GLN A 105 24.78 13.46 -13.82
CA GLN A 105 23.91 12.30 -13.63
C GLN A 105 24.54 11.26 -12.70
N VAL A 106 25.79 10.91 -12.95
CA VAL A 106 26.51 9.92 -12.14
C VAL A 106 26.77 10.45 -10.73
N PHE A 107 27.11 11.72 -10.61
CA PHE A 107 27.24 12.39 -9.31
C PHE A 107 25.93 12.35 -8.51
N ALA A 108 24.81 12.73 -9.14
CA ALA A 108 23.50 12.73 -8.52
C ALA A 108 23.11 11.32 -8.06
N ASP A 109 23.35 10.30 -8.88
CA ASP A 109 23.03 8.91 -8.52
C ASP A 109 23.82 8.42 -7.30
N ILE A 110 25.15 8.64 -7.29
CA ILE A 110 26.03 8.20 -6.20
C ILE A 110 25.67 8.90 -4.88
N ARG A 111 25.25 10.17 -4.94
CA ARG A 111 24.94 10.97 -3.76
C ARG A 111 23.47 10.94 -3.35
N ALA A 112 22.59 10.34 -4.14
CA ALA A 112 21.15 10.25 -3.85
C ALA A 112 20.81 9.71 -2.44
N PRO A 113 21.55 8.75 -1.84
CA PRO A 113 21.26 8.28 -0.49
C PRO A 113 21.28 9.37 0.60
N ALA A 114 22.02 10.47 0.41
CA ALA A 114 22.04 11.59 1.36
C ALA A 114 20.66 12.26 1.50
N LEU A 115 19.81 12.18 0.48
CA LEU A 115 18.45 12.75 0.50
C LEU A 115 17.46 11.98 1.37
N ALA A 116 17.87 10.85 1.94
CA ALA A 116 17.03 10.00 2.78
C ALA A 116 17.25 10.19 4.29
N GLU A 117 18.26 10.99 4.70
CA GLU A 117 18.69 11.13 6.10
C GLU A 117 17.55 11.57 7.04
N ASP A 118 16.67 12.43 6.57
CA ASP A 118 15.54 13.00 7.32
C ASP A 118 14.24 12.17 7.23
N LEU A 119 14.16 11.21 6.31
CA LEU A 119 12.92 10.48 6.04
C LEU A 119 12.71 9.27 6.99
N CYS A 120 13.76 8.49 7.28
CA CYS A 120 13.63 7.37 8.20
C CYS A 120 13.26 7.75 9.64
N PRO A 121 13.75 8.88 10.20
CA PRO A 121 13.25 9.39 11.49
C PRO A 121 11.74 9.61 11.52
N VAL A 122 11.13 10.10 10.43
CA VAL A 122 9.66 10.29 10.33
C VAL A 122 8.93 8.95 10.39
N LEU A 123 9.38 7.96 9.61
CA LEU A 123 8.73 6.65 9.63
C LEU A 123 8.85 6.02 11.03
N ARG A 124 10.02 6.05 11.66
CA ARG A 124 10.21 5.45 12.99
C ARG A 124 9.43 6.16 14.10
N SER A 125 9.26 7.48 14.01
CA SER A 125 8.50 8.20 15.03
C SER A 125 7.01 7.84 14.97
N LEU A 126 6.45 7.63 13.78
CA LEU A 126 5.00 7.45 13.60
C LEU A 126 4.56 5.99 13.40
N LEU A 127 5.20 5.25 12.50
CA LEU A 127 4.66 4.01 11.93
C LEU A 127 5.57 2.79 12.10
N ALA A 128 6.88 2.97 11.98
CA ALA A 128 7.86 1.91 11.82
C ALA A 128 8.63 1.61 13.09
N GLU A 129 9.03 0.35 13.29
CA GLU A 129 10.02 -0.02 14.31
C GLU A 129 11.43 0.24 13.76
N ASP A 130 11.73 -0.33 12.59
CA ASP A 130 12.97 -0.14 11.85
C ASP A 130 12.71 0.51 10.48
N CYS A 131 13.67 1.31 10.02
CA CYS A 131 13.67 1.91 8.69
C CYS A 131 15.10 1.93 8.13
N ALA A 132 15.24 1.58 6.86
CA ALA A 132 16.50 1.65 6.14
C ALA A 132 16.28 2.12 4.69
N VAL A 133 17.28 2.77 4.12
CA VAL A 133 17.30 3.10 2.69
C VAL A 133 17.49 1.81 1.91
N HIS A 134 16.46 1.42 1.15
CA HIS A 134 16.52 0.28 0.24
C HIS A 134 17.25 0.66 -1.06
N SER A 135 16.85 1.77 -1.64
CA SER A 135 17.47 2.33 -2.83
C SER A 135 17.30 3.86 -2.84
N ALA A 136 18.23 4.57 -3.47
CA ALA A 136 18.09 5.99 -3.76
C ALA A 136 18.82 6.26 -5.06
N ARG A 137 18.12 6.81 -6.04
CA ARG A 137 18.65 7.03 -7.40
C ARG A 137 18.14 8.33 -7.98
N VAL A 138 18.91 8.87 -8.91
CA VAL A 138 18.42 9.97 -9.76
C VAL A 138 17.47 9.40 -10.80
N VAL A 139 16.38 10.11 -11.11
CA VAL A 139 15.49 9.74 -12.21
C VAL A 139 16.19 10.03 -13.53
N ASP A 140 16.22 9.06 -14.42
CA ASP A 140 16.90 9.18 -15.72
C ASP A 140 16.41 10.39 -16.52
N GLY A 141 17.37 11.18 -17.01
CA GLY A 141 17.08 12.38 -17.80
C GLY A 141 16.50 13.56 -17.01
N SER A 142 16.42 13.47 -15.67
CA SER A 142 15.86 14.56 -14.84
C SER A 142 16.87 15.65 -14.46
N VAL A 143 18.16 15.44 -14.71
CA VAL A 143 19.21 16.40 -14.38
C VAL A 143 19.10 17.64 -15.26
N ASP A 144 18.90 18.78 -14.62
CA ASP A 144 18.92 20.09 -15.25
C ASP A 144 20.21 20.81 -14.88
N ALA A 145 21.17 20.82 -15.82
CA ALA A 145 22.46 21.47 -15.61
C ALA A 145 22.35 23.01 -15.53
N VAL A 146 21.27 23.61 -16.05
CA VAL A 146 21.06 25.07 -16.03
C VAL A 146 20.49 25.50 -14.68
N ARG A 147 19.49 24.77 -14.17
CA ARG A 147 18.90 25.02 -12.85
C ARG A 147 19.71 24.41 -11.70
N GLY A 148 20.62 23.48 -12.00
CA GLY A 148 21.39 22.76 -11.00
C GLY A 148 20.51 21.86 -10.12
N THR A 149 19.46 21.25 -10.69
CA THR A 149 18.51 20.40 -9.97
C THR A 149 18.38 19.03 -10.64
N ALA A 150 17.86 18.05 -9.90
CA ALA A 150 17.44 16.77 -10.45
C ALA A 150 16.25 16.20 -9.67
N ARG A 151 15.56 15.22 -10.26
CA ARG A 151 14.54 14.42 -9.56
C ARG A 151 15.20 13.15 -9.04
N PHE A 152 14.82 12.76 -7.84
CA PHE A 152 15.35 11.59 -7.15
C PHE A 152 14.20 10.70 -6.72
N GLN A 153 14.40 9.39 -6.83
CA GLN A 153 13.54 8.38 -6.24
C GLN A 153 14.28 7.73 -5.07
N VAL A 154 13.71 7.83 -3.89
CA VAL A 154 14.19 7.23 -2.65
C VAL A 154 13.19 6.18 -2.20
N GLU A 155 13.65 4.95 -1.99
CA GLU A 155 12.87 3.85 -1.48
C GLU A 155 13.36 3.49 -0.08
N LEU A 156 12.44 3.53 0.88
CA LEU A 156 12.71 3.16 2.26
C LEU A 156 12.01 1.83 2.55
N ALA A 157 12.79 0.82 2.95
CA ALA A 157 12.23 -0.39 3.52
C ALA A 157 11.94 -0.13 5.00
N TYR A 158 10.79 -0.61 5.50
CA TYR A 158 10.41 -0.45 6.90
C TYR A 158 9.73 -1.69 7.48
N THR A 159 9.92 -1.91 8.79
CA THR A 159 9.14 -2.85 9.60
C THR A 159 8.06 -2.06 10.33
N LEU A 160 6.91 -2.68 10.62
CA LEU A 160 5.85 -2.00 11.36
C LEU A 160 6.13 -2.10 12.85
N LYS A 161 5.75 -1.06 13.60
CA LYS A 161 5.67 -1.18 15.07
C LYS A 161 4.76 -2.36 15.40
N PRO A 162 5.09 -3.16 16.41
CA PRO A 162 4.30 -4.34 16.75
C PRO A 162 2.88 -3.92 17.13
N ASP A 163 1.92 -4.37 16.33
CA ASP A 163 0.52 -4.32 16.72
C ASP A 163 0.25 -5.37 17.80
N VAL A 164 -0.42 -4.97 18.88
CA VAL A 164 -0.79 -5.85 19.99
C VAL A 164 -2.12 -6.57 19.71
N ALA A 165 -2.82 -6.18 18.64
CA ALA A 165 -4.04 -6.85 18.22
C ALA A 165 -3.72 -8.18 17.53
N ASP A 166 -4.30 -9.26 18.04
CA ASP A 166 -4.27 -10.55 17.39
C ASP A 166 -4.92 -10.48 16.01
N LEU A 167 -4.35 -11.17 15.03
CA LEU A 167 -4.96 -11.29 13.71
C LEU A 167 -6.27 -12.08 13.84
N PRO A 168 -7.40 -11.55 13.35
CA PRO A 168 -8.64 -12.29 13.34
C PRO A 168 -8.53 -13.50 12.41
N ASP A 169 -9.35 -14.53 12.66
CA ASP A 169 -9.38 -15.74 11.83
C ASP A 169 -9.73 -15.39 10.37
N PRO A 170 -8.80 -15.56 9.41
CA PRO A 170 -9.07 -15.18 8.03
C PRO A 170 -9.95 -16.20 7.30
N ALA A 171 -10.29 -17.35 7.89
CA ALA A 171 -11.41 -18.15 7.38
C ALA A 171 -12.75 -17.44 7.60
N ALA A 172 -12.86 -16.60 8.64
CA ALA A 172 -14.04 -15.83 9.00
C ALA A 172 -14.01 -14.36 8.53
N HIS A 173 -12.96 -13.95 7.82
CA HIS A 173 -12.74 -12.57 7.38
C HIS A 173 -12.33 -12.48 5.92
N VAL A 174 -12.61 -11.33 5.30
CA VAL A 174 -12.14 -10.98 3.96
C VAL A 174 -11.09 -9.87 4.05
N PHE A 175 -10.10 -9.96 3.17
CA PHE A 175 -9.07 -8.95 3.04
C PHE A 175 -9.60 -7.76 2.25
N VAL A 176 -9.51 -6.59 2.86
CA VAL A 176 -9.92 -5.32 2.26
C VAL A 176 -8.70 -4.43 2.15
N THR A 177 -8.58 -3.76 1.00
CA THR A 177 -7.52 -2.77 0.74
C THR A 177 -8.18 -1.45 0.36
N ARG A 178 -7.69 -0.36 0.94
CA ARG A 178 -8.09 1.01 0.61
C ARG A 178 -6.84 1.81 0.24
N THR A 179 -6.96 2.69 -0.75
CA THR A 179 -5.92 3.67 -1.10
C THR A 179 -6.37 5.02 -0.59
N ILE A 180 -5.49 5.72 0.10
CA ILE A 180 -5.70 7.08 0.62
C ILE A 180 -4.86 8.02 -0.20
N ASP A 181 -5.49 8.94 -0.92
CA ASP A 181 -4.84 9.92 -1.76
C ASP A 181 -4.62 11.25 -1.01
N LEU A 182 -3.39 11.75 -1.02
CA LEU A 182 -3.08 13.14 -0.68
C LEU A 182 -3.09 14.00 -1.94
N GLY A 183 -3.79 15.13 -1.88
CA GLY A 183 -3.79 16.13 -2.95
C GLY A 183 -4.62 15.76 -4.19
N GLY A 184 -5.40 14.66 -4.13
CA GLY A 184 -6.48 14.40 -5.08
C GLY A 184 -7.66 15.34 -4.84
N PRO A 185 -8.56 15.55 -5.83
CA PRO A 185 -9.86 16.15 -5.52
C PRO A 185 -10.50 15.30 -4.43
N ALA A 186 -11.02 15.93 -3.37
CA ALA A 186 -11.83 15.23 -2.39
C ALA A 186 -12.84 14.39 -3.17
N VAL A 187 -12.83 13.07 -2.96
CA VAL A 187 -13.85 12.18 -3.50
C VAL A 187 -15.14 12.62 -2.81
N THR A 188 -15.86 13.52 -3.45
CA THR A 188 -17.26 13.75 -3.16
C THR A 188 -17.92 12.49 -3.66
N ASP A 189 -18.49 11.70 -2.74
CA ASP A 189 -19.30 10.56 -3.09
C ASP A 189 -20.37 11.02 -4.10
N GLU A 190 -20.18 10.68 -5.37
CA GLU A 190 -21.19 10.82 -6.43
C GLU A 190 -22.29 9.77 -6.20
N ALA A 191 -22.98 9.87 -5.06
CA ALA A 191 -24.18 9.12 -4.72
C ALA A 191 -25.15 9.92 -3.83
N ALA A 192 -24.98 11.23 -3.69
CA ALA A 192 -26.02 12.12 -3.16
C ALA A 192 -26.68 12.86 -4.33
N THR A 193 -27.60 12.18 -5.00
CA THR A 193 -28.61 12.86 -5.80
C THR A 193 -29.63 13.42 -4.82
N GLU A 194 -29.65 14.72 -4.58
CA GLU A 194 -30.87 15.49 -4.30
C GLU A 194 -30.55 16.98 -4.30
N GLU A 195 -31.42 17.74 -4.97
CA GLU A 195 -31.37 19.19 -5.16
C GLU A 195 -31.17 19.90 -3.81
N GLN A 196 -30.00 20.50 -3.61
CA GLN A 196 -29.78 21.43 -2.51
C GLN A 196 -29.19 22.72 -3.06
N ASP A 197 -29.89 23.80 -2.73
CA ASP A 197 -29.64 25.18 -3.14
C ASP A 197 -28.15 25.54 -3.15
N ALA A 198 -27.77 26.31 -4.16
CA ALA A 198 -26.48 26.97 -4.29
C ALA A 198 -26.27 27.99 -3.15
N ALA A 199 -26.01 27.48 -1.95
CA ALA A 199 -25.36 28.20 -0.88
C ALA A 199 -23.86 28.07 -1.14
N THR A 200 -23.20 29.21 -1.33
CA THR A 200 -21.76 29.40 -1.41
C THR A 200 -21.00 28.46 -0.47
N GLU A 201 -20.57 27.30 -0.96
CA GLU A 201 -19.52 26.52 -0.31
C GLU A 201 -18.25 27.34 -0.43
N GLU A 202 -17.89 27.99 0.67
CA GLU A 202 -16.59 28.62 0.84
C GLU A 202 -15.54 27.54 0.54
N PRO A 203 -14.64 27.75 -0.45
CA PRO A 203 -13.70 26.71 -0.84
C PRO A 203 -12.92 26.29 0.40
N ALA A 204 -12.95 24.98 0.69
CA ALA A 204 -12.22 24.42 1.81
C ALA A 204 -10.79 24.99 1.81
N PRO A 205 -10.27 25.44 2.97
CA PRO A 205 -8.97 26.09 3.02
C PRO A 205 -7.94 25.19 2.36
N ALA A 206 -7.17 25.77 1.42
CA ALA A 206 -6.13 25.03 0.73
C ALA A 206 -5.21 24.39 1.77
N ALA A 207 -5.00 23.07 1.65
CA ALA A 207 -4.14 22.34 2.56
C ALA A 207 -2.76 23.03 2.61
N PRO A 208 -2.15 23.15 3.81
CA PRO A 208 -0.84 23.78 3.95
C PRO A 208 0.17 23.08 3.04
N ILE A 209 0.93 23.86 2.28
CA ILE A 209 1.99 23.33 1.41
C ILE A 209 3.16 22.92 2.31
N PRO A 210 3.57 21.65 2.34
CA PRO A 210 4.67 21.22 3.19
C PRO A 210 6.00 21.75 2.67
N ASP A 211 6.73 22.46 3.53
CA ASP A 211 8.02 23.10 3.19
C ASP A 211 9.17 22.08 2.99
N THR A 212 9.01 20.85 3.47
CA THR A 212 10.01 19.79 3.39
C THR A 212 9.39 18.44 3.01
N PRO A 213 10.17 17.52 2.39
CA PRO A 213 9.70 16.18 2.08
C PRO A 213 9.39 15.37 3.34
N ALA A 214 10.12 15.59 4.43
CA ALA A 214 9.81 14.98 5.74
C ALA A 214 8.43 15.42 6.26
N ALA A 215 8.08 16.71 6.15
CA ALA A 215 6.76 17.20 6.55
C ALA A 215 5.65 16.61 5.67
N ALA A 216 5.87 16.52 4.36
CA ALA A 216 4.93 15.89 3.43
C ALA A 216 4.73 14.40 3.73
N LEU A 217 5.81 13.68 4.07
CA LEU A 217 5.75 12.28 4.48
C LEU A 217 4.98 12.12 5.80
N THR A 218 5.19 13.00 6.78
CA THR A 218 4.40 13.03 8.02
C THR A 218 2.91 13.14 7.71
N THR A 219 2.51 14.09 6.86
CA THR A 219 1.10 14.24 6.46
C THR A 219 0.53 12.97 5.82
N LEU A 220 1.31 12.29 4.99
CA LEU A 220 0.88 11.04 4.35
C LEU A 220 0.71 9.90 5.35
N VAL A 221 1.65 9.78 6.30
CA VAL A 221 1.59 8.77 7.35
C VAL A 221 0.41 9.05 8.29
N ASP A 222 0.19 10.29 8.69
CA ASP A 222 -0.94 10.68 9.54
C ASP A 222 -2.28 10.37 8.86
N ALA A 223 -2.42 10.64 7.55
CA ALA A 223 -3.61 10.28 6.79
C ALA A 223 -3.83 8.75 6.74
N ALA A 224 -2.77 7.98 6.57
CA ALA A 224 -2.83 6.52 6.57
C ALA A 224 -3.23 5.96 7.95
N LEU A 225 -2.66 6.51 9.02
CA LEU A 225 -2.98 6.12 10.40
C LEU A 225 -4.41 6.52 10.77
N ALA A 226 -4.89 7.69 10.34
CA ALA A 226 -6.27 8.11 10.51
C ALA A 226 -7.23 7.16 9.79
N ALA A 227 -6.90 6.72 8.57
CA ALA A 227 -7.69 5.73 7.85
C ALA A 227 -7.72 4.36 8.55
N CYS A 228 -6.64 3.97 9.25
CA CYS A 228 -6.63 2.76 10.07
C CYS A 228 -7.33 2.92 11.42
N ALA A 229 -7.54 4.14 11.91
CA ALA A 229 -8.33 4.43 13.10
C ALA A 229 -9.83 4.53 12.80
N ASP A 230 -10.23 4.51 11.53
CA ASP A 230 -11.63 4.46 11.11
C ASP A 230 -12.30 3.19 11.65
N PRO A 231 -13.47 3.29 12.32
CA PRO A 231 -14.21 2.12 12.81
C PRO A 231 -14.50 1.06 11.73
N GLU A 232 -14.64 1.45 10.46
CA GLU A 232 -14.86 0.53 9.33
C GLU A 232 -13.62 -0.31 8.97
N ALA A 233 -12.43 0.20 9.27
CA ALA A 233 -11.17 -0.50 9.03
C ALA A 233 -10.98 -1.70 10.00
N GLY A 234 -11.88 -1.86 10.98
CA GLY A 234 -11.88 -3.01 11.88
C GLY A 234 -10.61 -3.12 12.72
N GLN A 235 -10.43 -4.29 13.33
CA GLN A 235 -9.23 -4.60 14.11
C GLN A 235 -8.11 -5.06 13.16
N ALA A 236 -6.85 -4.71 13.47
CA ALA A 236 -5.66 -5.05 12.68
C ALA A 236 -5.57 -4.40 11.28
N CYS A 237 -5.94 -3.12 11.15
CA CYS A 237 -5.58 -2.32 9.98
C CYS A 237 -4.08 -2.01 9.93
N ARG A 238 -3.48 -2.14 8.74
CA ARG A 238 -2.03 -1.98 8.53
C ARG A 238 -1.73 -1.15 7.29
N VAL A 239 -0.69 -0.32 7.39
CA VAL A 239 -0.13 0.42 6.25
C VAL A 239 0.81 -0.50 5.47
N LEU A 240 0.45 -0.83 4.23
CA LEU A 240 1.21 -1.73 3.38
C LEU A 240 2.26 -1.02 2.52
N GLY A 241 2.06 0.25 2.19
CA GLY A 241 3.02 1.00 1.40
C GLY A 241 2.63 2.45 1.26
N LEU A 242 3.64 3.26 0.96
CA LEU A 242 3.53 4.71 0.83
C LEU A 242 4.17 5.14 -0.50
N SER A 243 3.56 6.08 -1.19
CA SER A 243 4.13 6.75 -2.35
C SER A 243 3.94 8.25 -2.18
N LEU A 244 5.00 9.02 -2.39
CA LEU A 244 5.01 10.47 -2.23
C LEU A 244 5.73 11.08 -3.43
N ASP A 245 5.08 12.01 -4.13
CA ASP A 245 5.70 12.92 -5.08
C ASP A 245 5.68 14.33 -4.48
N TRP A 246 6.87 14.88 -4.23
CA TRP A 246 7.05 16.16 -3.57
C TRP A 246 7.94 17.09 -4.39
N GLU A 247 7.47 18.33 -4.54
CA GLU A 247 8.22 19.42 -5.16
C GLU A 247 8.16 20.67 -4.29
N PRO A 248 9.28 21.39 -4.13
CA PRO A 248 9.28 22.65 -3.38
C PRO A 248 8.24 23.63 -3.95
N GLY A 249 7.41 24.19 -3.07
CA GLY A 249 6.40 25.19 -3.44
C GLY A 249 5.14 24.65 -4.12
N SER A 250 4.99 23.33 -4.24
CA SER A 250 3.79 22.68 -4.77
C SER A 250 3.07 21.85 -3.70
N PRO A 251 1.74 21.69 -3.76
CA PRO A 251 1.04 20.74 -2.89
C PRO A 251 1.62 19.34 -3.05
N ALA A 252 1.90 18.67 -1.94
CA ALA A 252 2.36 17.30 -1.96
C ALA A 252 1.27 16.37 -2.53
N ARG A 253 1.70 15.40 -3.34
CA ARG A 253 0.83 14.34 -3.85
C ARG A 253 1.32 13.02 -3.32
N GLY A 254 0.43 12.17 -2.86
CA GLY A 254 0.86 10.90 -2.30
C GLY A 254 -0.27 9.91 -2.20
N GLN A 255 0.10 8.65 -1.98
CA GLN A 255 -0.81 7.54 -1.82
C GLN A 255 -0.35 6.67 -0.67
N ALA A 256 -1.26 6.33 0.23
CA ALA A 256 -1.04 5.30 1.23
C ALA A 256 -1.97 4.12 0.96
N ARG A 257 -1.41 2.92 0.89
CA ARG A 257 -2.20 1.68 0.81
C ARG A 257 -2.36 1.13 2.21
N VAL A 258 -3.59 1.06 2.69
CA VAL A 258 -3.94 0.45 3.97
C VAL A 258 -4.77 -0.81 3.72
N SER A 259 -4.67 -1.79 4.61
CA SER A 259 -5.44 -3.02 4.49
C SER A 259 -5.78 -3.61 5.84
N TRP A 260 -6.89 -4.34 5.89
CA TRP A 260 -7.41 -4.97 7.11
C TRP A 260 -8.20 -6.22 6.77
N LEU A 261 -8.57 -6.96 7.82
CA LEU A 261 -9.48 -8.09 7.75
C LEU A 261 -10.85 -7.63 8.24
N SER A 262 -11.81 -7.57 7.32
CA SER A 262 -13.21 -7.25 7.61
C SER A 262 -13.99 -8.54 7.81
N PRO A 263 -15.02 -8.59 8.68
CA PRO A 263 -15.88 -9.75 8.79
C PRO A 263 -16.45 -10.18 7.44
N LEU A 264 -16.76 -11.47 7.28
CA LEU A 264 -17.44 -11.96 6.09
C LEU A 264 -18.74 -11.17 5.83
N PRO A 265 -18.98 -10.71 4.59
CA PRO A 265 -20.25 -10.11 4.21
C PRO A 265 -21.41 -11.06 4.48
N GLU A 266 -22.59 -10.51 4.80
CA GLU A 266 -23.78 -11.33 5.01
C GLU A 266 -24.04 -12.26 3.81
N GLY A 267 -24.30 -13.53 4.11
CA GLY A 267 -24.52 -14.57 3.10
C GLY A 267 -23.26 -15.25 2.55
N MET A 268 -22.05 -14.82 2.97
CA MET A 268 -20.83 -15.59 2.73
C MET A 268 -20.56 -16.59 3.85
N PHE A 269 -20.08 -17.78 3.48
CA PHE A 269 -19.64 -18.81 4.42
C PHE A 269 -18.12 -18.81 4.55
N PRO A 270 -17.57 -19.24 5.70
CA PRO A 270 -16.14 -19.38 5.88
C PRO A 270 -15.48 -20.20 4.77
N ALA A 271 -14.30 -19.78 4.34
CA ALA A 271 -13.50 -20.57 3.41
C ALA A 271 -13.22 -21.95 4.05
N PRO A 272 -13.48 -23.08 3.36
CA PRO A 272 -13.10 -24.38 3.87
C PRO A 272 -11.58 -24.41 4.06
N SER A 273 -11.11 -25.12 5.09
CA SER A 273 -9.68 -25.28 5.32
C SER A 273 -9.03 -25.90 4.09
N LEU A 274 -8.06 -25.18 3.49
CA LEU A 274 -7.20 -25.74 2.46
C LEU A 274 -6.20 -26.64 3.17
N ASP A 275 -6.50 -27.93 3.24
CA ASP A 275 -5.53 -28.91 3.71
C ASP A 275 -4.28 -28.84 2.82
N PRO A 276 -3.06 -28.93 3.41
CA PRO A 276 -1.85 -28.95 2.63
C PRO A 276 -1.92 -30.10 1.61
N ALA A 277 -1.59 -29.79 0.36
CA ALA A 277 -1.56 -30.79 -0.70
C ALA A 277 -0.68 -31.97 -0.24
N PRO A 278 -1.11 -33.24 -0.45
CA PRO A 278 -0.31 -34.38 -0.07
C PRO A 278 1.05 -34.30 -0.76
N GLU A 279 2.13 -34.43 0.02
CA GLU A 279 3.49 -34.45 -0.50
C GLU A 279 3.60 -35.53 -1.58
N GLY A 280 3.87 -35.11 -2.82
CA GLY A 280 4.08 -35.97 -3.98
C GLY A 280 5.56 -36.23 -4.22
#